data_AF-A0A812ZEF3-F1
#
_entry.id   AF-A0A812ZEF3-F1
#
_cell.length_a   1.000
_cell.length_b   1.000
_cell.length_c   1.000
_cell.angle_alpha   90.00
_cell.angle_beta   90.00
_cell.angle_gamma   90.00
#
_symmetry.space_group_name_H-M   'P 1'
#
loop_
_entity.id
_entity.type
_entity.pdbx_description
1 polymer ?
#
loop_
_entity_poly.entity_id
_entity_poly.type
_entity_poly.pdbx_seq_one_letter_code
_entity_poly.pdbx_strand_id
1 'polypeptide(L)'
;MAGQEDAACPSVWYGRVKCGMLVFWIFFTGIDLWMWHWNQSPLWLLACLAVTNGWGWLDAVLRYPVLHDIDSPFTLKNLLLILAKICWLITVFLRHKSHPVSFVLCSMLAIVVPMFYAMLLPLDETEQVYNLIKSMYTDEDILVRCWRFLRNPWQTMEAWNRQRHRIIKRGCEEIAERSPTVAAKLGELSPTRRAMLRKPGHGDANTNPRCATVTRSQLAMFAAELSYTSQEPTHVGRHVLHLDASHGEQSVIGCGASALFAHLAKLYPELEVQHVHLWEEATRKEMEYNLEHVNAKMAMLAGSGSEETMQQFAGIEVLAKQLATARGLVVSAPMWNFAVPYVVKQYFDCVLHPGLTFKEVSAGPSGLLGGGRPVVLLTSSGGAAAKDYLTPWILDVAAMAGFDRPKVVSATGLVSRDRVTAIEVFRNQAEAAAEHLSLQPGTDRSTKSLDEEISSACGYEELRSWLESTGGLSSDCLDSLEAARVSGELFLSASDHDWRDEELGLEEADIARLQELQKLFREQAREED
;
A
#
# COMPACT_ATOMS: atom_id res chain seq x y z
N MET A 1 18.45 -26.12 -12.94
CA MET A 1 17.11 -26.77 -12.98
C MET A 1 16.77 -27.22 -11.57
N ALA A 2 16.10 -26.36 -10.82
CA ALA A 2 15.35 -26.70 -9.61
C ALA A 2 14.00 -26.01 -9.80
N GLY A 3 12.93 -26.81 -9.81
CA GLY A 3 11.58 -26.34 -10.13
C GLY A 3 11.10 -25.33 -9.09
N GLN A 4 10.76 -24.13 -9.57
CA GLN A 4 9.79 -23.27 -8.91
C GLN A 4 8.44 -23.98 -9.04
N GLU A 5 8.08 -24.79 -8.04
CA GLU A 5 6.69 -25.17 -7.84
C GLU A 5 5.90 -23.91 -7.47
N ASP A 6 4.82 -23.66 -8.20
CA ASP A 6 3.84 -22.61 -7.95
C ASP A 6 3.40 -22.64 -6.47
N ALA A 7 3.96 -21.73 -5.67
CA ALA A 7 3.50 -21.49 -4.31
C ALA A 7 2.07 -20.93 -4.38
N ALA A 8 1.09 -21.83 -4.32
CA ALA A 8 -0.32 -21.48 -4.24
C ALA A 8 -0.54 -20.44 -3.14
N CYS A 9 -1.17 -19.32 -3.50
CA CYS A 9 -1.48 -18.22 -2.56
C CYS A 9 -2.07 -18.81 -1.25
N PRO A 10 -1.45 -18.59 -0.07
CA PRO A 10 -1.80 -19.27 1.18
C PRO A 10 -3.30 -19.19 1.52
N SER A 11 -3.95 -18.08 1.14
CA SER A 11 -5.39 -17.84 1.35
C SER A 11 -6.32 -18.91 0.75
N VAL A 12 -5.95 -19.54 -0.38
CA VAL A 12 -6.76 -20.54 -1.07
C VAL A 12 -6.71 -21.88 -0.33
N TRP A 13 -5.53 -22.27 0.15
CA TRP A 13 -5.34 -23.50 0.91
C TRP A 13 -6.11 -23.47 2.23
N TYR A 14 -5.96 -22.41 3.03
CA TYR A 14 -6.71 -22.26 4.28
C TYR A 14 -8.23 -22.20 4.07
N GLY A 15 -8.68 -21.61 2.95
CA GLY A 15 -10.09 -21.61 2.55
C GLY A 15 -10.63 -23.03 2.32
N ARG A 16 -9.88 -23.89 1.61
CA ARG A 16 -10.26 -25.30 1.39
C ARG A 16 -10.29 -26.10 2.69
N VAL A 17 -9.31 -25.90 3.56
CA VAL A 17 -9.27 -26.55 4.89
C VAL A 17 -10.49 -26.14 5.73
N LYS A 18 -10.80 -24.84 5.78
CA LYS A 18 -11.98 -24.32 6.49
C LYS A 18 -13.29 -24.92 5.95
N CYS A 19 -13.44 -25.07 4.64
CA CYS A 19 -14.57 -25.77 4.03
C CYS A 19 -14.63 -27.24 4.47
N GLY A 20 -13.49 -27.95 4.51
CA GLY A 20 -13.41 -29.31 5.02
C GLY A 20 -13.88 -29.41 6.48
N MET A 21 -13.41 -28.49 7.34
CA MET A 21 -13.82 -28.44 8.75
C MET A 21 -15.32 -28.20 8.92
N LEU A 22 -15.93 -27.37 8.07
CA LEU A 22 -17.40 -27.16 8.06
C LEU A 22 -18.15 -28.43 7.66
N VAL A 23 -17.68 -29.15 6.64
CA VAL A 23 -18.29 -30.42 6.21
C VAL A 23 -18.26 -31.44 7.34
N PHE A 24 -17.13 -31.57 8.02
CA PHE A 24 -17.02 -32.42 9.22
C PHE A 24 -17.99 -31.97 10.31
N TRP A 25 -18.05 -30.66 10.62
CA TRP A 25 -18.99 -30.12 11.61
C TRP A 25 -20.45 -30.48 11.30
N ILE A 26 -20.88 -30.34 10.05
CA ILE A 26 -22.23 -30.72 9.60
C ILE A 26 -22.46 -32.21 9.77
N PHE A 27 -21.53 -33.05 9.28
CA PHE A 27 -21.66 -34.50 9.34
C PHE A 27 -21.80 -35.02 10.77
N PHE A 28 -20.92 -34.56 11.65
CA PHE A 28 -20.85 -35.00 13.03
C PHE A 28 -22.00 -34.44 13.88
N THR A 29 -22.42 -33.19 13.65
CA THR A 29 -23.66 -32.66 14.26
C THR A 29 -24.90 -33.43 13.76
N GLY A 30 -24.88 -33.87 12.50
CA GLY A 30 -25.93 -34.73 11.93
C GLY A 30 -26.03 -36.10 12.62
N ILE A 31 -24.90 -36.71 12.97
CA ILE A 31 -24.87 -37.95 13.76
C ILE A 31 -25.48 -37.73 15.14
N ASP A 32 -25.09 -36.65 15.83
CA ASP A 32 -25.62 -36.31 17.15
C ASP A 32 -27.16 -36.12 17.10
N LEU A 33 -27.67 -35.43 16.07
CA LEU A 33 -29.11 -35.24 15.85
C LEU A 33 -29.83 -36.53 15.44
N TRP A 34 -29.19 -37.40 14.67
CA TRP A 34 -29.73 -38.70 14.30
C TRP A 34 -29.89 -39.59 15.53
N MET A 35 -28.89 -39.63 16.42
CA MET A 35 -28.99 -40.35 17.69
C MET A 35 -30.16 -39.85 18.55
N TRP A 36 -30.37 -38.52 18.59
CA TRP A 36 -31.53 -37.94 19.24
C TRP A 36 -32.85 -38.36 18.59
N HIS A 37 -32.95 -38.30 17.27
CA HIS A 37 -34.15 -38.68 16.53
C HIS A 37 -34.58 -40.14 16.79
N TRP A 38 -33.62 -41.05 16.93
CA TRP A 38 -33.86 -42.47 17.24
C TRP A 38 -34.04 -42.76 18.75
N ASN A 39 -34.33 -41.73 19.54
CA ASN A 39 -34.60 -41.82 20.98
C ASN A 39 -33.45 -42.45 21.78
N GLN A 40 -32.22 -42.36 21.28
CA GLN A 40 -31.02 -42.82 21.99
C GLN A 40 -30.52 -41.79 23.01
N SER A 41 -31.11 -40.59 23.01
CA SER A 41 -30.70 -39.50 23.90
C SER A 41 -31.86 -38.59 24.32
N PRO A 42 -31.84 -38.05 25.56
CA PRO A 42 -32.91 -37.22 26.11
C PRO A 42 -32.97 -35.80 25.51
N LEU A 43 -34.12 -35.14 25.59
CA LEU A 43 -34.36 -33.81 24.99
C LEU A 43 -33.39 -32.71 25.47
N TRP A 44 -33.02 -32.70 26.75
CA TRP A 44 -32.06 -31.73 27.30
C TRP A 44 -30.68 -31.84 26.64
N LEU A 45 -30.39 -32.95 25.96
CA LEU A 45 -29.16 -33.11 25.20
C LEU A 45 -29.05 -32.10 24.05
N LEU A 46 -30.16 -31.75 23.39
CA LEU A 46 -30.12 -30.78 22.30
C LEU A 46 -29.55 -29.44 22.74
N ALA A 47 -29.79 -29.04 23.98
CA ALA A 47 -29.22 -27.82 24.55
C ALA A 47 -27.69 -27.93 24.71
N CYS A 48 -27.18 -29.07 25.19
CA CYS A 48 -25.74 -29.31 25.32
C CYS A 48 -25.04 -29.44 23.95
N LEU A 49 -25.71 -30.02 22.95
CA LEU A 49 -25.21 -30.08 21.58
C LEU A 49 -25.12 -28.67 20.95
N ALA A 50 -26.12 -27.83 21.19
CA ALA A 50 -26.10 -26.44 20.73
C ALA A 50 -24.91 -25.67 21.33
N VAL A 51 -24.59 -25.91 22.60
CA VAL A 51 -23.45 -25.27 23.28
C VAL A 51 -22.11 -25.83 22.78
N THR A 52 -21.92 -27.15 22.75
CA THR A 52 -20.62 -27.75 22.42
C THR A 52 -20.29 -27.68 20.93
N ASN A 53 -21.24 -27.98 20.05
CA ASN A 53 -21.01 -27.94 18.60
C ASN A 53 -21.20 -26.53 18.04
N GLY A 54 -22.09 -25.71 18.61
CA GLY A 54 -22.33 -24.33 18.16
C GLY A 54 -21.36 -23.31 18.75
N TRP A 55 -21.19 -23.27 20.08
CA TRP A 55 -20.28 -22.28 20.71
C TRP A 55 -18.82 -22.74 20.80
N GLY A 56 -18.58 -24.05 20.79
CA GLY A 56 -17.25 -24.62 20.73
C GLY A 56 -16.76 -24.75 19.30
N TRP A 57 -17.21 -25.79 18.61
CA TRP A 57 -16.62 -26.17 17.32
C TRP A 57 -16.85 -25.15 16.22
N LEU A 58 -18.08 -24.69 16.00
CA LEU A 58 -18.35 -23.69 14.96
C LEU A 58 -17.55 -22.39 15.21
N ASP A 59 -17.37 -21.98 16.47
CA ASP A 59 -16.50 -20.85 16.81
C ASP A 59 -15.04 -21.11 16.41
N ALA A 60 -14.50 -22.30 16.70
CA ALA A 60 -13.15 -22.68 16.30
C ALA A 60 -12.98 -22.69 14.77
N VAL A 61 -13.95 -23.22 14.02
CA VAL A 61 -13.95 -23.19 12.54
C VAL A 61 -13.95 -21.77 12.00
N LEU A 62 -14.72 -20.87 12.63
CA LEU A 62 -14.80 -19.47 12.21
C LEU A 62 -13.50 -18.71 12.43
N ARG A 63 -12.73 -19.04 13.47
CA ARG A 63 -11.43 -18.44 13.81
C ARG A 63 -10.22 -19.09 13.13
N TYR A 64 -10.35 -20.28 12.55
CA TYR A 64 -9.27 -20.90 11.77
C TYR A 64 -8.81 -19.96 10.62
N PRO A 65 -7.49 -19.80 10.37
CA PRO A 65 -6.33 -20.51 10.95
C PRO A 65 -5.54 -19.71 12.02
N VAL A 66 -6.21 -18.98 12.92
CA VAL A 66 -5.53 -18.23 13.98
C VAL A 66 -5.00 -19.17 15.07
N LEU A 67 -3.71 -19.04 15.42
CA LEU A 67 -3.10 -19.75 16.56
C LEU A 67 -3.50 -19.10 17.88
N HIS A 68 -3.75 -19.96 18.87
CA HIS A 68 -4.15 -19.54 20.21
C HIS A 68 -3.22 -20.19 21.24
N ASP A 69 -2.68 -19.40 22.16
CA ASP A 69 -1.85 -19.90 23.25
C ASP A 69 -2.64 -20.82 24.19
N ILE A 70 -1.92 -21.67 24.93
CA ILE A 70 -2.52 -22.59 25.92
C ILE A 70 -3.30 -21.81 26.98
N ASP A 71 -2.79 -20.64 27.38
CA ASP A 71 -3.41 -19.78 28.40
C ASP A 71 -4.50 -18.86 27.83
N SER A 72 -4.81 -18.96 26.53
CA SER A 72 -5.81 -18.09 25.92
C SER A 72 -7.23 -18.42 26.41
N PRO A 73 -8.12 -17.41 26.53
CA PRO A 73 -9.53 -17.64 26.84
C PRO A 73 -10.22 -18.58 25.85
N PHE A 74 -9.77 -18.60 24.59
CA PHE A 74 -10.25 -19.50 23.56
C PHE A 74 -9.90 -20.97 23.88
N THR A 75 -8.64 -21.24 24.22
CA THR A 75 -8.17 -22.60 24.53
C THR A 75 -8.84 -23.13 25.79
N LEU A 76 -8.92 -22.31 26.85
CA LEU A 76 -9.62 -22.66 28.09
C LEU A 76 -11.10 -22.98 27.82
N LYS A 77 -11.80 -22.14 27.05
CA LYS A 77 -13.20 -22.38 26.67
C LYS A 77 -13.37 -23.72 25.95
N ASN A 78 -12.59 -23.97 24.90
CA ASN A 78 -12.70 -25.18 24.11
C ASN A 78 -12.36 -26.43 24.93
N LEU A 79 -11.35 -26.37 25.79
CA LEU A 79 -11.00 -27.46 26.70
C LEU A 79 -12.16 -27.79 27.65
N LEU A 80 -12.80 -26.77 28.24
CA LEU A 80 -13.97 -26.97 29.10
C LEU A 80 -15.16 -27.57 28.34
N LEU A 81 -15.41 -27.15 27.10
CA LEU A 81 -16.47 -27.70 26.25
C LEU A 81 -16.19 -29.15 25.84
N ILE A 82 -14.94 -29.51 25.58
CA ILE A 82 -14.52 -30.89 25.29
C ILE A 82 -14.69 -31.76 26.54
N LEU A 83 -14.21 -31.30 27.70
CA LEU A 83 -14.38 -32.02 28.97
C LEU A 83 -15.87 -32.20 29.31
N ALA A 84 -16.69 -31.18 29.11
CA ALA A 84 -18.13 -31.26 29.26
C ALA A 84 -18.73 -32.31 28.30
N LYS A 85 -18.27 -32.36 27.04
CA LYS A 85 -18.71 -33.36 26.04
C LYS A 85 -18.29 -34.78 26.44
N ILE A 86 -17.08 -34.99 26.95
CA ILE A 86 -16.58 -36.30 27.42
C ILE A 86 -17.37 -36.78 28.64
N CYS A 87 -17.50 -35.93 29.67
CA CYS A 87 -18.31 -36.24 30.85
C CYS A 87 -19.75 -36.61 30.47
N TRP A 88 -20.31 -35.87 29.52
CA TRP A 88 -21.63 -36.15 28.98
C TRP A 88 -21.71 -37.53 28.32
N LEU A 89 -20.78 -37.88 27.43
CA LEU A 89 -20.75 -39.18 26.77
C LEU A 89 -20.68 -40.35 27.76
N ILE A 90 -19.89 -40.20 28.81
CA ILE A 90 -19.80 -41.17 29.90
C ILE A 90 -21.17 -41.32 30.57
N THR A 91 -21.88 -40.23 30.88
CA THR A 91 -23.19 -40.31 31.55
C THR A 91 -24.29 -40.95 30.68
N VAL A 92 -24.29 -40.71 29.37
CA VAL A 92 -25.25 -41.35 28.44
C VAL A 92 -24.99 -42.86 28.36
N PHE A 93 -23.73 -43.25 28.22
CA PHE A 93 -23.33 -44.66 28.16
C PHE A 93 -23.64 -45.43 29.45
N LEU A 94 -23.48 -44.79 30.61
CA LEU A 94 -23.80 -45.40 31.90
C LEU A 94 -25.32 -45.53 32.14
N ARG A 95 -26.14 -44.68 31.51
CA ARG A 95 -27.58 -44.58 31.79
C ARG A 95 -28.46 -45.35 30.81
N HIS A 96 -28.14 -45.30 29.52
CA HIS A 96 -28.75 -46.16 28.51
C HIS A 96 -27.75 -47.27 28.25
N LYS A 97 -28.15 -48.55 28.32
CA LYS A 97 -27.36 -49.70 27.82
C LYS A 97 -27.22 -49.60 26.30
N SER A 98 -26.62 -48.52 25.81
CA SER A 98 -26.48 -48.17 24.41
C SER A 98 -25.58 -49.19 23.75
N HIS A 99 -25.88 -49.53 22.50
CA HIS A 99 -25.04 -50.42 21.72
C HIS A 99 -23.58 -49.92 21.72
N PRO A 100 -22.58 -50.82 21.81
CA PRO A 100 -21.16 -50.45 21.81
C PRO A 100 -20.75 -49.62 20.59
N VAL A 101 -21.48 -49.76 19.49
CA VAL A 101 -21.32 -48.95 18.26
C VAL A 101 -21.59 -47.47 18.50
N SER A 102 -22.63 -47.12 19.25
CA SER A 102 -22.96 -45.72 19.57
C SER A 102 -21.89 -45.10 20.46
N PHE A 103 -21.30 -45.88 21.37
CA PHE A 103 -20.20 -45.42 22.22
C PHE A 103 -18.96 -45.10 21.39
N VAL A 104 -18.53 -46.01 20.51
CA VAL A 104 -17.37 -45.80 19.63
C VAL A 104 -17.57 -44.59 18.72
N LEU A 105 -18.75 -44.45 18.11
CA LEU A 105 -19.07 -43.32 17.23
C LEU A 105 -19.01 -41.99 17.98
N CYS A 106 -19.55 -41.96 19.20
CA CYS A 106 -19.49 -40.80 20.10
C CYS A 106 -18.07 -40.49 20.61
N SER A 107 -17.26 -41.50 20.92
CA SER A 107 -15.87 -41.31 21.35
C SER A 107 -15.00 -40.77 20.22
N MET A 108 -15.19 -41.25 18.99
CA MET A 108 -14.55 -40.66 17.81
C MET A 108 -14.95 -39.19 17.63
N LEU A 109 -16.23 -38.88 17.80
CA LEU A 109 -16.79 -37.53 17.75
C LEU A 109 -16.17 -36.53 18.76
N ALA A 110 -15.85 -36.97 19.97
CA ALA A 110 -15.29 -36.12 21.02
C ALA A 110 -13.78 -35.90 20.92
N ILE A 111 -13.05 -36.88 20.36
CA ILE A 111 -11.58 -36.90 20.34
C ILE A 111 -11.03 -36.43 18.99
N VAL A 112 -11.65 -36.85 17.88
CA VAL A 112 -11.14 -36.55 16.53
C VAL A 112 -11.24 -35.05 16.25
N VAL A 113 -12.28 -34.38 16.74
CA VAL A 113 -12.55 -32.97 16.41
C VAL A 113 -11.48 -32.00 16.97
N PRO A 114 -11.10 -32.06 18.25
CA PRO A 114 -10.03 -31.22 18.78
C PRO A 114 -8.65 -31.55 18.19
N MET A 115 -8.39 -32.85 17.96
CA MET A 115 -7.14 -33.28 17.31
C MET A 115 -7.05 -32.78 15.87
N PHE A 116 -8.16 -32.78 15.13
CA PHE A 116 -8.18 -32.30 13.75
C PHE A 116 -7.91 -30.80 13.68
N TYR A 117 -8.46 -30.02 14.60
CA TYR A 117 -8.15 -28.58 14.69
C TYR A 117 -6.66 -28.35 14.97
N ALA A 118 -6.09 -29.06 15.94
CA ALA A 118 -4.68 -28.91 16.31
C ALA A 118 -3.72 -29.38 15.21
N MET A 119 -4.03 -30.48 14.52
CA MET A 119 -3.21 -31.02 13.41
C MET A 119 -3.22 -30.15 12.15
N LEU A 120 -4.23 -29.30 11.98
CA LEU A 120 -4.36 -28.41 10.83
C LEU A 120 -3.76 -27.02 11.09
N LEU A 121 -3.28 -26.74 12.31
CA LEU A 121 -2.63 -25.46 12.58
C LEU A 121 -1.28 -25.38 11.87
N PRO A 122 -0.95 -24.22 11.27
CA PRO A 122 0.35 -24.00 10.67
C PRO A 122 1.41 -23.83 11.78
N LEU A 123 2.03 -24.93 12.21
CA LEU A 123 3.05 -24.93 13.27
C LEU A 123 4.45 -24.56 12.76
N ASP A 124 4.70 -24.67 11.45
CA ASP A 124 6.01 -24.45 10.81
C ASP A 124 6.15 -23.07 10.14
N GLU A 125 5.13 -22.20 10.23
CA GLU A 125 5.15 -20.87 9.60
C GLU A 125 5.99 -19.87 10.39
N THR A 126 6.71 -18.99 9.68
CA THR A 126 7.51 -17.94 10.31
C THR A 126 6.61 -16.90 11.01
N GLU A 127 7.12 -16.23 12.04
CA GLU A 127 6.39 -15.20 12.80
C GLU A 127 5.79 -14.09 11.91
N GLN A 128 6.45 -13.80 10.78
CA GLN A 128 5.97 -12.84 9.78
C GLN A 128 4.71 -13.34 9.04
N VAL A 129 4.69 -14.60 8.61
CA VAL A 129 3.54 -15.21 7.93
C VAL A 129 2.37 -15.35 8.89
N TYR A 130 2.65 -15.69 10.16
CA TYR A 130 1.61 -15.71 11.20
C TYR A 130 0.94 -14.35 11.41
N ASN A 131 1.73 -13.28 11.54
CA ASN A 131 1.19 -11.92 11.69
C ASN A 131 0.36 -11.48 10.47
N LEU A 132 0.79 -11.88 9.26
CA LEU A 132 0.05 -11.66 8.04
C LEU A 132 -1.30 -12.40 8.05
N ILE A 133 -1.29 -13.69 8.40
CA ILE A 133 -2.51 -14.51 8.55
C ILE A 133 -3.46 -13.89 9.58
N LYS A 134 -2.95 -13.49 10.75
CA LYS A 134 -3.75 -12.87 11.81
C LYS A 134 -4.43 -11.58 11.33
N SER A 135 -3.81 -10.82 10.43
CA SER A 135 -4.42 -9.62 9.85
C SER A 135 -5.54 -9.91 8.84
N MET A 136 -5.53 -11.09 8.21
CA MET A 136 -6.50 -11.48 7.18
C MET A 136 -7.77 -12.13 7.72
N TYR A 137 -7.76 -12.64 8.96
CA TYR A 137 -8.88 -13.37 9.56
C TYR A 137 -9.41 -12.67 10.83
N THR A 138 -10.73 -12.73 11.03
CA THR A 138 -11.39 -12.11 12.18
C THR A 138 -11.35 -13.04 13.40
N ASP A 139 -10.54 -12.69 14.39
CA ASP A 139 -10.47 -13.37 15.68
C ASP A 139 -11.53 -12.83 16.66
N GLU A 140 -12.80 -13.16 16.42
CA GLU A 140 -13.93 -12.74 17.24
C GLU A 140 -14.81 -13.92 17.63
N ASP A 141 -15.23 -13.97 18.90
CA ASP A 141 -16.13 -15.02 19.42
C ASP A 141 -17.50 -14.96 18.75
N ILE A 142 -18.07 -16.12 18.46
CA ILE A 142 -19.38 -16.25 17.85
C ILE A 142 -20.47 -15.56 18.67
N LEU A 143 -20.38 -15.53 20.01
CA LEU A 143 -21.34 -14.78 20.83
C LEU A 143 -21.18 -13.27 20.65
N VAL A 144 -19.96 -12.77 20.47
CA VAL A 144 -19.70 -11.36 20.15
C VAL A 144 -20.22 -11.03 18.75
N ARG A 145 -20.03 -11.93 17.78
CA ARG A 145 -20.59 -11.80 16.42
C ARG A 145 -22.13 -11.74 16.47
N CYS A 146 -22.76 -12.63 17.24
CA CYS A 146 -24.20 -12.64 17.45
C CYS A 146 -24.67 -11.37 18.17
N TRP A 147 -23.96 -10.89 19.19
CA TRP A 147 -24.30 -9.67 19.90
C TRP A 147 -24.22 -8.43 18.99
N ARG A 148 -23.18 -8.32 18.15
CA ARG A 148 -23.07 -7.25 17.15
C ARG A 148 -24.22 -7.31 16.14
N PHE A 149 -24.57 -8.52 15.67
CA PHE A 149 -25.73 -8.72 14.80
C PHE A 149 -27.03 -8.28 15.47
N LEU A 150 -27.24 -8.64 16.74
CA LEU A 150 -28.44 -8.26 17.50
C LEU A 150 -28.51 -6.75 17.76
N ARG A 151 -27.37 -6.08 17.97
CA ARG A 151 -27.30 -4.63 18.23
C ARG A 151 -27.56 -3.81 16.97
N ASN A 152 -27.03 -4.24 15.82
CA ASN A 152 -27.16 -3.54 14.54
C ASN A 152 -27.50 -4.55 13.40
N PRO A 153 -28.73 -5.07 13.37
CA PRO A 153 -29.11 -6.12 12.42
C PRO A 153 -29.05 -5.65 10.97
N TRP A 154 -29.41 -4.39 10.70
CA TRP A 154 -29.41 -3.84 9.34
C TRP A 154 -28.01 -3.75 8.72
N GLN A 155 -27.05 -3.15 9.43
CA GLN A 155 -25.67 -3.01 8.95
C GLN A 155 -24.97 -4.37 8.78
N THR A 156 -25.25 -5.31 9.69
CA THR A 156 -24.66 -6.66 9.65
C THR A 156 -25.28 -7.50 8.53
N MET A 157 -26.58 -7.35 8.28
CA MET A 157 -27.28 -8.04 7.18
C MET A 157 -26.82 -7.53 5.81
N GLU A 158 -26.58 -6.24 5.65
CA GLU A 158 -25.98 -5.69 4.42
C GLU A 158 -24.55 -6.22 4.19
N ALA A 159 -23.72 -6.25 5.24
CA ALA A 159 -22.38 -6.81 5.16
C ALA A 159 -22.39 -8.31 4.82
N TRP A 160 -23.29 -9.08 5.44
CA TRP A 160 -23.48 -10.50 5.16
C TRP A 160 -24.00 -10.75 3.74
N ASN A 161 -24.96 -9.95 3.27
CA ASN A 161 -25.47 -10.05 1.90
C ASN A 161 -24.37 -9.75 0.87
N ARG A 162 -23.52 -8.75 1.13
CA ARG A 162 -22.33 -8.47 0.28
C ARG A 162 -21.34 -9.64 0.28
N GLN A 163 -21.06 -10.24 1.44
CA GLN A 163 -20.16 -11.39 1.57
C GLN A 163 -20.73 -12.62 0.85
N ARG A 164 -22.01 -12.93 1.06
CA ARG A 164 -22.73 -14.04 0.42
C ARG A 164 -22.75 -13.91 -1.10
N HIS A 165 -22.97 -12.70 -1.61
CA HIS A 165 -22.96 -12.42 -3.05
C HIS A 165 -21.59 -12.73 -3.67
N ARG A 166 -20.48 -12.38 -2.98
CA ARG A 166 -19.12 -12.69 -3.44
C ARG A 166 -18.81 -14.19 -3.42
N ILE A 167 -19.25 -14.92 -2.38
CA ILE A 167 -19.01 -16.36 -2.25
C ILE A 167 -19.78 -17.15 -3.31
N ILE A 168 -21.06 -16.82 -3.52
CA ILE A 168 -21.89 -17.47 -4.54
C ILE A 168 -21.32 -17.20 -5.93
N LYS A 169 -20.92 -15.96 -6.20
CA LYS A 169 -20.32 -15.58 -7.48
C LYS A 169 -19.02 -16.34 -7.77
N ARG A 170 -18.08 -16.38 -6.82
CA ARG A 170 -16.83 -17.15 -6.98
C ARG A 170 -17.09 -18.65 -7.17
N GLY A 171 -18.01 -19.23 -6.39
CA GLY A 171 -18.36 -20.65 -6.54
C GLY A 171 -19.01 -20.96 -7.89
N CYS A 172 -19.84 -20.06 -8.42
CA CYS A 172 -20.41 -20.21 -9.76
C CYS A 172 -19.36 -20.05 -10.87
N GLU A 173 -18.41 -19.13 -10.72
CA GLU A 173 -17.29 -18.93 -11.67
C GLU A 173 -16.37 -20.18 -11.70
N GLU A 174 -15.99 -20.70 -10.53
CA GLU A 174 -15.09 -21.87 -10.40
C GLU A 174 -15.72 -23.19 -10.91
N ILE A 175 -17.05 -23.32 -10.77
CA ILE A 175 -17.81 -24.48 -11.29
C ILE A 175 -18.06 -24.34 -12.80
N ALA A 176 -18.27 -23.12 -13.30
CA ALA A 176 -18.45 -22.86 -14.73
C ALA A 176 -17.17 -23.12 -15.52
N GLU A 177 -15.99 -22.82 -14.96
CA GLU A 177 -14.69 -23.15 -15.57
C GLU A 177 -14.43 -24.66 -15.67
N ARG A 178 -15.02 -25.46 -14.77
CA ARG A 178 -14.79 -26.91 -14.70
C ARG A 178 -15.86 -27.76 -15.41
N SER A 179 -16.97 -27.17 -15.86
CA SER A 179 -18.06 -27.92 -16.49
C SER A 179 -18.78 -27.12 -17.60
N PRO A 180 -18.60 -27.48 -18.88
CA PRO A 180 -19.22 -26.76 -20.01
C PRO A 180 -20.75 -26.83 -20.00
N THR A 181 -21.34 -27.87 -19.40
CA THR A 181 -22.79 -28.03 -19.26
C THR A 181 -23.40 -27.02 -18.26
N VAL A 182 -22.63 -26.61 -17.24
CA VAL A 182 -23.04 -25.60 -16.27
C VAL A 182 -22.88 -24.20 -16.86
N ALA A 183 -21.81 -23.96 -17.64
CA ALA A 183 -21.63 -22.72 -18.40
C ALA A 183 -22.79 -22.49 -19.40
N ALA A 184 -23.25 -23.54 -20.09
CA ALA A 184 -24.41 -23.47 -20.99
C ALA A 184 -25.71 -23.11 -20.25
N LYS A 185 -25.99 -23.76 -19.11
CA LYS A 185 -27.18 -23.46 -18.28
C LYS A 185 -27.14 -22.08 -17.60
N LEU A 186 -25.95 -21.57 -17.27
CA LEU A 186 -25.76 -20.19 -16.78
C LEU A 186 -26.12 -19.17 -17.87
N GLY A 187 -25.89 -19.50 -19.15
CA GLY A 187 -26.31 -18.70 -20.30
C GLY A 187 -27.82 -18.62 -20.50
N GLU A 188 -28.57 -19.64 -20.06
CA GLU A 188 -30.05 -19.73 -20.20
C GLU A 188 -30.83 -18.99 -19.09
N LEU A 189 -30.17 -18.50 -18.03
CA LEU A 189 -30.81 -17.79 -16.92
C LEU A 189 -31.56 -16.53 -17.38
N SER A 190 -32.71 -16.21 -16.76
CA SER A 190 -33.45 -14.97 -17.06
C SER A 190 -32.59 -13.72 -16.88
N PRO A 191 -32.87 -12.61 -17.59
CA PRO A 191 -32.03 -11.40 -17.57
C PRO A 191 -31.72 -10.88 -16.17
N THR A 192 -32.69 -10.99 -15.25
CA THR A 192 -32.59 -10.59 -13.84
C THR A 192 -31.60 -11.46 -13.04
N ARG A 193 -31.49 -12.76 -13.35
CA ARG A 193 -30.55 -13.69 -12.70
C ARG A 193 -29.15 -13.64 -13.33
N ARG A 194 -29.08 -13.35 -14.63
CA ARG A 194 -27.81 -13.08 -15.34
C ARG A 194 -27.15 -11.79 -14.83
N ALA A 195 -27.94 -10.77 -14.51
CA ALA A 195 -27.45 -9.51 -13.92
C ALA A 195 -26.82 -9.68 -12.52
N MET A 196 -27.31 -10.64 -11.71
CA MET A 196 -26.70 -10.96 -10.40
C MET A 196 -25.34 -11.67 -10.50
N LEU A 197 -25.04 -12.30 -11.64
CA LEU A 197 -23.83 -13.11 -11.83
C LEU A 197 -22.79 -12.46 -12.76
N ARG A 198 -23.12 -11.36 -13.45
CA ARG A 198 -22.16 -10.60 -14.29
C ARG A 198 -21.07 -9.93 -13.44
N LYS A 199 -19.82 -9.91 -13.94
CA LYS A 199 -18.82 -8.89 -13.55
C LYS A 199 -19.42 -7.50 -13.83
N PRO A 200 -19.25 -6.51 -12.93
CA PRO A 200 -19.53 -5.13 -13.30
C PRO A 200 -18.43 -4.73 -14.29
N GLY A 201 -18.76 -4.84 -15.58
CA GLY A 201 -17.82 -4.62 -16.66
C GLY A 201 -18.43 -5.06 -17.97
N HIS A 202 -19.20 -4.14 -18.56
CA HIS A 202 -19.51 -3.93 -19.98
C HIS A 202 -21.00 -3.63 -20.24
N GLY A 203 -21.24 -2.42 -20.74
CA GLY A 203 -22.39 -2.03 -21.55
C GLY A 203 -23.73 -1.87 -20.83
N ASP A 204 -23.98 -0.69 -20.25
CA ASP A 204 -24.92 0.29 -20.82
C ASP A 204 -25.16 1.41 -19.81
N ALA A 205 -24.72 2.62 -20.20
CA ALA A 205 -24.78 3.83 -19.42
C ALA A 205 -26.18 4.43 -19.46
N ASN A 206 -27.10 3.95 -18.62
CA ASN A 206 -28.12 4.78 -18.00
C ASN A 206 -28.97 3.98 -17.01
N THR A 207 -29.25 4.56 -15.85
CA THR A 207 -30.28 4.16 -14.85
C THR A 207 -29.97 3.06 -13.81
N ASN A 208 -29.13 3.35 -12.80
CA ASN A 208 -29.46 3.15 -11.35
C ASN A 208 -28.36 3.74 -10.43
N PRO A 209 -28.66 4.55 -9.38
CA PRO A 209 -27.72 5.55 -8.84
C PRO A 209 -27.00 5.16 -7.53
N ARG A 210 -26.71 3.89 -7.25
CA ARG A 210 -26.11 3.51 -5.94
C ARG A 210 -24.92 2.53 -5.97
N CYS A 211 -24.43 2.13 -7.14
CA CYS A 211 -23.18 1.36 -7.24
C CYS A 211 -22.44 1.50 -8.59
N ALA A 212 -22.64 2.63 -9.27
CA ALA A 212 -21.64 3.25 -10.13
C ALA A 212 -21.20 4.47 -9.30
N THR A 213 -19.93 4.80 -9.09
CA THR A 213 -18.86 4.92 -10.06
C THR A 213 -17.62 5.21 -9.21
N VAL A 214 -16.47 4.54 -9.44
CA VAL A 214 -15.23 5.34 -9.40
C VAL A 214 -15.37 6.21 -10.62
N THR A 215 -15.96 7.38 -10.43
CA THR A 215 -16.25 8.32 -11.51
C THR A 215 -14.94 8.61 -12.24
N ARG A 216 -15.03 9.02 -13.51
CA ARG A 216 -13.91 9.70 -14.17
C ARG A 216 -13.33 10.81 -13.28
N SER A 217 -14.12 11.37 -12.35
CA SER A 217 -13.68 12.28 -11.28
C SER A 217 -12.86 11.65 -10.13
N GLN A 218 -13.06 10.38 -9.77
CA GLN A 218 -12.23 9.69 -8.78
C GLN A 218 -10.92 9.16 -9.39
N LEU A 219 -10.92 8.77 -10.67
CA LEU A 219 -9.68 8.54 -11.41
C LEU A 219 -8.96 9.86 -11.73
N ALA A 220 -9.71 10.93 -12.04
CA ALA A 220 -9.14 12.28 -12.16
C ALA A 220 -8.61 12.78 -10.82
N MET A 221 -9.14 12.36 -9.67
CA MET A 221 -8.60 12.73 -8.36
C MET A 221 -7.19 12.16 -8.11
N PHE A 222 -6.84 11.02 -8.70
CA PHE A 222 -5.48 10.47 -8.67
C PHE A 222 -4.54 11.13 -9.69
N ALA A 223 -5.10 11.84 -10.68
CA ALA A 223 -4.37 12.68 -11.63
C ALA A 223 -4.54 14.19 -11.33
N ALA A 224 -5.25 14.54 -10.25
CA ALA A 224 -5.58 15.91 -9.91
C ALA A 224 -4.44 16.47 -9.09
N GLU A 225 -3.97 17.63 -9.50
CA GLU A 225 -2.95 18.39 -8.79
C GLU A 225 -3.61 19.55 -8.03
N LEU A 226 -3.06 19.89 -6.88
CA LEU A 226 -3.42 21.13 -6.21
C LEU A 226 -2.77 22.29 -6.96
N SER A 227 -3.49 23.38 -7.12
CA SER A 227 -2.92 24.63 -7.66
C SER A 227 -2.73 25.64 -6.55
N TYR A 228 -1.73 26.50 -6.72
CA TYR A 228 -1.55 27.66 -5.84
C TYR A 228 -2.76 28.59 -5.94
N THR A 229 -3.21 29.11 -4.80
CA THR A 229 -4.18 30.23 -4.75
C THR A 229 -3.55 31.48 -5.35
N SER A 230 -2.24 31.63 -5.14
CA SER A 230 -1.40 32.66 -5.76
C SER A 230 -0.79 32.17 -7.09
N GLN A 231 -0.02 33.02 -7.77
CA GLN A 231 0.74 32.57 -8.93
C GLN A 231 1.76 31.48 -8.55
N GLU A 232 1.77 30.40 -9.32
CA GLU A 232 2.72 29.29 -9.17
C GLU A 232 4.16 29.79 -9.28
N PRO A 233 5.10 29.21 -8.51
CA PRO A 233 6.50 29.53 -8.66
C PRO A 233 7.01 29.03 -10.02
N THR A 234 7.69 29.89 -10.77
CA THR A 234 8.28 29.56 -12.07
C THR A 234 9.80 29.45 -12.05
N HIS A 235 10.44 29.88 -10.94
CA HIS A 235 11.89 29.93 -10.81
C HIS A 235 12.34 29.53 -9.42
N VAL A 236 13.53 28.93 -9.36
CA VAL A 236 14.21 28.65 -8.10
C VAL A 236 14.66 29.97 -7.48
N GLY A 237 14.36 30.15 -6.20
CA GLY A 237 14.72 31.32 -5.39
C GLY A 237 16.22 31.38 -5.09
N ARG A 238 16.62 32.44 -4.38
CA ARG A 238 18.00 32.66 -3.94
C ARG A 238 18.22 32.31 -2.48
N HIS A 239 17.35 31.47 -1.90
CA HIS A 239 17.44 31.05 -0.50
C HIS A 239 17.75 29.56 -0.36
N VAL A 240 18.43 29.22 0.73
CA VAL A 240 18.51 27.86 1.27
C VAL A 240 17.48 27.73 2.39
N LEU A 241 16.73 26.64 2.38
CA LEU A 241 15.77 26.33 3.44
C LEU A 241 16.41 25.42 4.47
N HIS A 242 16.28 25.77 5.75
CA HIS A 242 16.75 24.97 6.87
C HIS A 242 15.58 24.48 7.72
N LEU A 243 15.35 23.18 7.73
CA LEU A 243 14.38 22.51 8.60
C LEU A 243 15.07 22.05 9.88
N ASP A 244 14.77 22.73 10.98
CA ASP A 244 15.41 22.49 12.27
C ASP A 244 14.49 21.72 13.23
N ALA A 245 14.81 20.44 13.44
CA ALA A 245 14.23 19.59 14.47
C ALA A 245 15.22 19.29 15.61
N SER A 246 16.30 20.08 15.74
CA SER A 246 17.21 19.97 16.87
C SER A 246 16.55 20.42 18.18
N HIS A 247 17.13 20.04 19.32
CA HIS A 247 16.65 20.48 20.64
C HIS A 247 17.14 21.90 21.01
N GLY A 248 17.74 22.61 20.06
CA GLY A 248 18.37 23.93 20.25
C GLY A 248 19.86 23.93 19.87
N GLU A 249 20.44 25.13 19.91
CA GLU A 249 21.80 25.44 19.41
C GLU A 249 22.92 24.65 20.10
N GLN A 250 22.71 24.25 21.36
CA GLN A 250 23.69 23.48 22.14
C GLN A 250 23.62 21.96 21.90
N SER A 251 22.65 21.50 21.12
CA SER A 251 22.57 20.08 20.76
C SER A 251 23.68 19.71 19.76
N VAL A 252 24.01 18.42 19.63
CA VAL A 252 25.05 17.97 18.66
C VAL A 252 24.74 18.45 17.25
N ILE A 253 23.48 18.31 16.85
CA ILE A 253 23.00 18.76 15.54
C ILE A 253 23.01 20.28 15.45
N GLY A 254 22.53 20.98 16.49
CA GLY A 254 22.55 22.44 16.56
C GLY A 254 23.94 23.02 16.36
N CYS A 255 24.95 22.47 17.05
CA CYS A 255 26.35 22.88 16.88
C CYS A 255 26.87 22.67 15.45
N GLY A 256 26.50 21.55 14.80
CA GLY A 256 26.85 21.29 13.41
C GLY A 256 26.15 22.26 12.44
N ALA A 257 24.86 22.51 12.65
CA ALA A 257 24.08 23.46 11.85
C ALA A 257 24.66 24.88 11.96
N SER A 258 24.96 25.35 13.18
CA SER A 258 25.59 26.66 13.39
C SER A 258 26.92 26.78 12.66
N ALA A 259 27.76 25.74 12.67
CA ALA A 259 29.04 25.75 11.96
C ALA A 259 28.87 25.73 10.43
N LEU A 260 27.94 24.92 9.92
CA LEU A 260 27.58 24.89 8.51
C LEU A 260 27.15 26.28 8.03
N PHE A 261 26.19 26.92 8.71
CA PHE A 261 25.68 28.23 8.28
C PHE A 261 26.68 29.37 8.50
N ALA A 262 27.50 29.31 9.55
CA ALA A 262 28.58 30.28 9.74
C ALA A 262 29.64 30.22 8.62
N HIS A 263 29.90 29.03 8.08
CA HIS A 263 30.79 28.87 6.93
C HIS A 263 30.10 29.24 5.62
N LEU A 264 28.83 28.84 5.44
CA LEU A 264 28.02 29.18 4.28
C LEU A 264 27.91 30.70 4.09
N ALA A 265 27.67 31.45 5.17
CA ALA A 265 27.62 32.92 5.15
C ALA A 265 28.94 33.58 4.76
N LYS A 266 30.09 32.91 4.97
CA LYS A 266 31.40 33.38 4.49
C LYS A 266 31.62 33.10 3.01
N LEU A 267 31.18 31.92 2.55
CA LEU A 267 31.32 31.50 1.15
C LEU A 267 30.36 32.25 0.22
N TYR A 268 29.11 32.47 0.66
CA TYR A 268 28.04 33.10 -0.12
C TYR A 268 27.30 34.15 0.72
N PRO A 269 27.86 35.35 0.91
CA PRO A 269 27.25 36.41 1.72
C PRO A 269 25.88 36.89 1.20
N GLU A 270 25.63 36.72 -0.10
CA GLU A 270 24.37 37.07 -0.76
C GLU A 270 23.28 36.00 -0.63
N LEU A 271 23.61 34.82 -0.08
CA LEU A 271 22.69 33.73 0.09
C LEU A 271 21.81 33.95 1.33
N GLU A 272 20.51 34.07 1.10
CA GLU A 272 19.54 34.08 2.18
C GLU A 272 19.36 32.67 2.75
N VAL A 273 19.33 32.55 4.07
CA VAL A 273 18.99 31.29 4.75
C VAL A 273 17.67 31.50 5.49
N GLN A 274 16.69 30.67 5.15
CA GLN A 274 15.38 30.68 5.80
C GLN A 274 15.31 29.53 6.78
N HIS A 275 15.17 29.87 8.07
CA HIS A 275 15.12 28.89 9.16
C HIS A 275 13.67 28.57 9.51
N VAL A 276 13.33 27.28 9.52
CA VAL A 276 12.04 26.76 9.95
C VAL A 276 12.28 25.90 11.19
N HIS A 277 12.04 26.48 12.36
CA HIS A 277 12.18 25.79 13.64
C HIS A 277 10.91 24.99 13.94
N LEU A 278 10.98 23.67 13.75
CA LEU A 278 9.81 22.78 13.73
C LEU A 278 9.16 22.58 15.11
N TRP A 279 9.87 22.92 16.19
CA TRP A 279 9.37 22.85 17.56
C TRP A 279 8.63 24.12 18.01
N GLU A 280 8.81 25.24 17.30
CA GLU A 280 8.21 26.52 17.68
C GLU A 280 6.70 26.52 17.49
N GLU A 281 5.99 27.21 18.39
CA GLU A 281 4.52 27.25 18.40
C GLU A 281 3.96 27.85 17.11
N ALA A 282 4.57 28.91 16.57
CA ALA A 282 4.16 29.53 15.32
C ALA A 282 4.21 28.53 14.15
N THR A 283 5.35 27.86 13.96
CA THR A 283 5.52 26.83 12.93
C THR A 283 4.57 25.66 13.13
N ARG A 284 4.38 25.19 14.37
CA ARG A 284 3.44 24.09 14.65
C ARG A 284 1.99 24.45 14.35
N LYS A 285 1.61 25.71 14.50
CA LYS A 285 0.28 26.21 14.12
C LYS A 285 0.10 26.23 12.60
N GLU A 286 1.14 26.61 11.85
CA GLU A 286 1.12 26.56 10.38
C GLU A 286 1.12 25.12 9.84
N MET A 287 1.73 24.19 10.57
CA MET A 287 1.74 22.76 10.25
C MET A 287 0.53 21.99 10.80
N GLU A 288 -0.50 22.66 11.32
CA GLU A 288 -1.70 21.96 11.80
C GLU A 288 -2.35 21.21 10.63
N TYR A 289 -2.38 19.87 10.71
CA TYR A 289 -2.89 19.02 9.64
C TYR A 289 -3.76 17.92 10.24
N ASN A 290 -5.07 18.12 10.16
CA ASN A 290 -6.07 17.25 10.76
C ASN A 290 -7.09 16.79 9.71
N LEU A 291 -8.15 16.07 10.12
CA LEU A 291 -9.15 15.56 9.19
C LEU A 291 -9.87 16.68 8.41
N GLU A 292 -10.01 17.88 8.97
CA GLU A 292 -10.60 19.02 8.27
C GLU A 292 -9.71 19.45 7.10
N HIS A 293 -8.39 19.52 7.30
CA HIS A 293 -7.42 19.80 6.24
C HIS A 293 -7.42 18.72 5.14
N VAL A 294 -7.57 17.45 5.53
CA VAL A 294 -7.71 16.35 4.57
C VAL A 294 -9.00 16.53 3.75
N ASN A 295 -10.14 16.77 4.40
CA ASN A 295 -11.41 16.99 3.70
C ASN A 295 -11.33 18.21 2.77
N ALA A 296 -10.65 19.27 3.22
CA ALA A 296 -10.41 20.47 2.46
C ALA A 296 -9.61 20.19 1.18
N LYS A 297 -8.47 19.52 1.32
CA LYS A 297 -7.66 19.02 0.20
C LYS A 297 -8.49 18.18 -0.77
N MET A 298 -9.28 17.23 -0.26
CA MET A 298 -10.10 16.36 -1.10
C MET A 298 -11.17 17.15 -1.88
N ALA A 299 -11.74 18.20 -1.29
CA ALA A 299 -12.68 19.09 -1.97
C ALA A 299 -12.00 19.93 -3.06
N MET A 300 -10.78 20.44 -2.82
CA MET A 300 -9.99 21.15 -3.82
C MET A 300 -9.64 20.27 -5.01
N LEU A 301 -9.14 19.05 -4.76
CA LEU A 301 -8.82 18.07 -5.81
C LEU A 301 -10.04 17.64 -6.63
N ALA A 302 -11.23 17.64 -6.02
CA ALA A 302 -12.48 17.35 -6.70
C ALA A 302 -13.05 18.55 -7.50
N GLY A 303 -12.38 19.71 -7.47
CA GLY A 303 -12.85 20.94 -8.09
C GLY A 303 -14.03 21.61 -7.37
N SER A 304 -14.31 21.22 -6.12
CA SER A 304 -15.40 21.75 -5.30
C SER A 304 -14.91 22.54 -4.07
N GLY A 305 -13.68 23.08 -4.12
CA GLY A 305 -13.11 23.86 -3.04
C GLY A 305 -13.86 25.18 -2.82
N SER A 306 -14.22 25.46 -1.56
CA SER A 306 -14.78 26.76 -1.15
C SER A 306 -13.67 27.74 -0.72
N GLU A 307 -13.99 29.02 -0.59
CA GLU A 307 -13.06 30.02 -0.02
C GLU A 307 -12.56 29.61 1.38
N GLU A 308 -13.45 29.07 2.21
CA GLU A 308 -13.13 28.54 3.54
C GLU A 308 -12.14 27.38 3.47
N THR A 309 -12.31 26.50 2.48
CA THR A 309 -11.41 25.38 2.22
C THR A 309 -10.01 25.86 1.84
N MET A 310 -9.93 26.86 0.97
CA MET A 310 -8.65 27.46 0.55
C MET A 310 -7.97 28.17 1.72
N GLN A 311 -8.74 28.89 2.55
CA GLN A 311 -8.22 29.57 3.73
C GLN A 311 -7.67 28.60 4.78
N GLN A 312 -8.31 27.44 4.98
CA GLN A 312 -7.77 26.36 5.82
C GLN A 312 -6.43 25.83 5.31
N PHE A 313 -6.21 25.85 4.00
CA PHE A 313 -4.99 25.34 3.37
C PHE A 313 -3.88 26.38 3.18
N ALA A 314 -4.17 27.66 3.44
CA ALA A 314 -3.27 28.77 3.11
C ALA A 314 -1.89 28.67 3.80
N GLY A 315 -1.85 28.24 5.08
CA GLY A 315 -0.58 28.04 5.79
C GLY A 315 0.28 26.94 5.16
N ILE A 316 -0.35 25.86 4.71
CA ILE A 316 0.31 24.75 4.02
C ILE A 316 0.85 25.22 2.66
N GLU A 317 0.06 25.98 1.89
CA GLU A 317 0.51 26.54 0.61
C GLU A 317 1.75 27.43 0.76
N VAL A 318 1.82 28.25 1.82
CA VAL A 318 3.00 29.09 2.12
C VAL A 318 4.24 28.23 2.37
N LEU A 319 4.14 27.22 3.23
CA LEU A 319 5.25 26.31 3.54
C LEU A 319 5.67 25.49 2.30
N ALA A 320 4.70 25.04 1.50
CA ALA A 320 4.94 24.34 0.24
C ALA A 320 5.67 25.22 -0.77
N LYS A 321 5.25 26.49 -0.93
CA LYS A 321 5.93 27.47 -1.78
C LYS A 321 7.37 27.70 -1.35
N GLN A 322 7.59 27.81 -0.03
CA GLN A 322 8.89 28.03 0.55
C GLN A 322 9.86 26.88 0.23
N LEU A 323 9.40 25.62 0.35
CA LEU A 323 10.16 24.44 -0.03
C LEU A 323 10.38 24.35 -1.54
N ALA A 324 9.31 24.51 -2.33
CA ALA A 324 9.36 24.37 -3.78
C ALA A 324 10.38 25.33 -4.42
N THR A 325 10.42 26.58 -3.92
CA THR A 325 11.31 27.62 -4.44
C THR A 325 12.72 27.59 -3.85
N ALA A 326 13.00 26.79 -2.82
CA ALA A 326 14.33 26.76 -2.23
C ALA A 326 15.37 26.18 -3.21
N ARG A 327 16.55 26.81 -3.25
CA ARG A 327 17.67 26.38 -4.10
C ARG A 327 18.44 25.20 -3.51
N GLY A 328 18.33 25.01 -2.19
CA GLY A 328 18.95 23.94 -1.45
C GLY A 328 18.22 23.73 -0.14
N LEU A 329 18.32 22.51 0.38
CA LEU A 329 17.63 22.08 1.60
C LEU A 329 18.65 21.61 2.63
N VAL A 330 18.53 22.08 3.87
CA VAL A 330 19.26 21.55 5.02
C VAL A 330 18.26 20.97 6.00
N VAL A 331 18.41 19.71 6.37
CA VAL A 331 17.56 19.05 7.37
C VAL A 331 18.40 18.70 8.59
N SER A 332 18.06 19.28 9.73
CA SER A 332 18.70 19.05 11.01
C SER A 332 17.80 18.19 11.90
N ALA A 333 17.99 16.87 11.89
CA ALA A 333 17.07 15.93 12.52
C ALA A 333 17.79 14.82 13.32
N PRO A 334 17.54 14.69 14.64
CA PRO A 334 18.06 13.57 15.42
C PRO A 334 17.34 12.26 15.06
N MET A 335 18.05 11.14 15.17
CA MET A 335 17.44 9.83 15.02
C MET A 335 16.76 9.41 16.31
N TRP A 336 15.44 9.20 16.27
CA TRP A 336 14.65 8.65 17.38
C TRP A 336 13.97 7.37 16.94
N ASN A 337 14.15 6.30 17.71
CA ASN A 337 13.57 4.98 17.40
C ASN A 337 13.84 4.54 15.95
N PHE A 338 15.08 4.72 15.49
CA PHE A 338 15.56 4.40 14.13
C PHE A 338 15.01 5.28 12.99
N ALA A 339 14.15 6.26 13.27
CA ALA A 339 13.46 7.08 12.27
C ALA A 339 13.57 8.59 12.57
N VAL A 340 12.93 9.41 11.73
CA VAL A 340 12.79 10.86 11.92
C VAL A 340 11.93 11.21 13.13
N PRO A 341 12.16 12.37 13.78
CA PRO A 341 11.20 12.93 14.73
C PRO A 341 9.85 13.21 14.05
N TYR A 342 8.76 13.05 14.80
CA TYR A 342 7.41 13.18 14.24
C TYR A 342 7.15 14.55 13.60
N VAL A 343 7.76 15.62 14.11
CA VAL A 343 7.61 16.98 13.55
C VAL A 343 8.20 17.12 12.16
N VAL A 344 9.28 16.39 11.86
CA VAL A 344 9.88 16.37 10.52
C VAL A 344 8.97 15.62 9.57
N LYS A 345 8.43 14.47 10.01
CA LYS A 345 7.44 13.71 9.25
C LYS A 345 6.20 14.55 8.94
N GLN A 346 5.68 15.26 9.95
CA GLN A 346 4.53 16.14 9.82
C GLN A 346 4.80 17.28 8.83
N TYR A 347 5.95 17.96 8.91
CA TYR A 347 6.30 19.03 7.96
C TYR A 347 6.21 18.54 6.51
N PHE A 348 6.86 17.40 6.22
CA PHE A 348 6.83 16.82 4.87
C PHE A 348 5.42 16.38 4.46
N ASP A 349 4.62 15.80 5.37
CA ASP A 349 3.23 15.43 5.07
C ASP A 349 2.35 16.64 4.72
N CYS A 350 2.62 17.81 5.32
CA CYS A 350 1.93 19.05 5.01
C CYS A 350 2.34 19.59 3.63
N VAL A 351 3.64 19.66 3.33
CA VAL A 351 4.11 20.41 2.14
C VAL A 351 4.17 19.57 0.87
N LEU A 352 4.24 18.24 0.97
CA LEU A 352 4.39 17.34 -0.16
C LEU A 352 3.06 16.99 -0.81
N HIS A 353 2.65 17.81 -1.78
CA HIS A 353 1.44 17.60 -2.56
C HIS A 353 1.70 17.76 -4.06
N PRO A 354 1.10 16.90 -4.92
CA PRO A 354 1.13 17.09 -6.37
C PRO A 354 0.59 18.47 -6.74
N GLY A 355 1.32 19.19 -7.62
CA GLY A 355 1.05 20.56 -8.04
C GLY A 355 1.56 21.67 -7.11
N LEU A 356 1.89 21.36 -5.85
CA LEU A 356 2.49 22.35 -4.94
C LEU A 356 4.01 22.22 -4.84
N THR A 357 4.54 21.03 -4.60
CA THR A 357 6.00 20.81 -4.41
C THR A 357 6.61 19.85 -5.41
N PHE A 358 5.79 19.03 -6.05
CA PHE A 358 6.20 18.08 -7.07
C PHE A 358 5.07 17.87 -8.09
N LYS A 359 5.40 17.26 -9.22
CA LYS A 359 4.47 16.79 -10.24
C LYS A 359 4.61 15.28 -10.37
N GLU A 360 3.51 14.60 -10.65
CA GLU A 360 3.55 13.18 -10.98
C GLU A 360 3.96 13.04 -12.46
N VAL A 361 5.06 12.35 -12.74
CA VAL A 361 5.45 11.99 -14.11
C VAL A 361 5.60 10.47 -14.23
N SER A 362 5.69 9.95 -15.46
CA SER A 362 5.76 8.51 -15.73
C SER A 362 6.93 7.80 -15.03
N ALA A 363 8.06 8.49 -14.88
CA ALA A 363 9.25 8.00 -14.19
C ALA A 363 9.15 8.05 -12.64
N GLY A 364 8.04 8.55 -12.10
CA GLY A 364 7.85 8.82 -10.67
C GLY A 364 7.73 10.32 -10.37
N PRO A 365 7.54 10.72 -9.10
CA PRO A 365 7.34 12.11 -8.77
C PRO A 365 8.62 12.94 -8.98
N SER A 366 8.49 14.12 -9.57
CA SER A 366 9.60 15.06 -9.82
C SER A 366 9.28 16.43 -9.21
N GLY A 367 10.27 17.10 -8.63
CA GLY A 367 10.08 18.41 -8.00
C GLY A 367 9.42 19.43 -8.94
N LEU A 368 8.62 20.34 -8.37
CA LEU A 368 7.80 21.29 -9.16
C LEU A 368 8.65 22.16 -10.11
N LEU A 369 9.88 22.49 -9.68
CA LEU A 369 10.86 23.27 -10.44
C LEU A 369 12.00 22.39 -11.00
N GLY A 370 11.78 21.09 -11.12
CA GLY A 370 12.79 20.12 -11.54
C GLY A 370 13.67 19.61 -10.40
N GLY A 371 14.61 18.72 -10.76
CA GLY A 371 15.61 18.11 -9.90
C GLY A 371 16.95 18.87 -9.87
N GLY A 372 17.99 18.21 -9.38
CA GLY A 372 19.38 18.70 -9.36
C GLY A 372 19.75 19.57 -8.16
N ARG A 373 18.86 19.77 -7.18
CA ARG A 373 19.13 20.66 -6.04
C ARG A 373 19.80 19.93 -4.87
N PRO A 374 20.74 20.56 -4.15
CA PRO A 374 21.42 19.95 -3.02
C PRO A 374 20.51 19.80 -1.81
N VAL A 375 20.62 18.65 -1.14
CA VAL A 375 20.11 18.42 0.23
C VAL A 375 21.26 18.03 1.15
N VAL A 376 21.36 18.70 2.31
CA VAL A 376 22.29 18.36 3.38
C VAL A 376 21.50 17.84 4.58
N LEU A 377 21.74 16.60 4.99
CA LEU A 377 21.15 16.00 6.20
C LEU A 377 22.18 16.01 7.33
N LEU A 378 21.88 16.73 8.40
CA LEU A 378 22.61 16.71 9.66
C LEU A 378 21.86 15.83 10.66
N THR A 379 22.44 14.68 11.02
CA THR A 379 21.80 13.73 11.94
C THR A 379 22.74 13.23 13.03
N SER A 380 22.15 12.73 14.12
CA SER A 380 22.90 12.15 15.23
C SER A 380 22.12 11.03 15.90
N SER A 381 22.83 10.05 16.48
CA SER A 381 22.26 8.92 17.19
C SER A 381 23.11 8.50 18.40
N GLY A 382 22.43 8.03 19.44
CA GLY A 382 23.08 7.55 20.66
C GLY A 382 23.84 6.22 20.45
N GLY A 383 23.21 5.26 19.77
CA GLY A 383 23.82 3.97 19.43
C GLY A 383 24.57 4.00 18.10
N ALA A 384 25.38 2.96 17.83
CA ALA A 384 25.81 2.68 16.47
C ALA A 384 24.59 2.13 15.71
N ALA A 385 24.06 2.90 14.74
CA ALA A 385 22.80 2.58 14.09
C ALA A 385 22.96 1.36 13.16
N ALA A 386 22.64 0.16 13.64
CA ALA A 386 22.50 -1.03 12.81
C ALA A 386 21.24 -1.00 11.91
N LYS A 387 20.28 -0.13 12.26
CA LYS A 387 19.06 0.14 11.50
C LYS A 387 18.91 1.66 11.36
N ASP A 388 18.66 2.13 10.14
CA ASP A 388 18.47 3.54 9.81
C ASP A 388 17.32 3.67 8.80
N TYR A 389 16.17 4.14 9.28
CA TYR A 389 15.02 4.53 8.46
C TYR A 389 14.92 6.05 8.30
N LEU A 390 15.77 6.82 8.99
CA LEU A 390 15.77 8.28 8.93
C LEU A 390 16.41 8.74 7.62
N THR A 391 17.63 8.29 7.35
CA THR A 391 18.41 8.74 6.20
C THR A 391 17.71 8.43 4.87
N PRO A 392 17.38 7.16 4.53
CA PRO A 392 16.74 6.87 3.25
C PRO A 392 15.41 7.60 3.08
N TRP A 393 14.58 7.64 4.14
CA TRP A 393 13.29 8.32 4.08
C TRP A 393 13.42 9.82 3.79
N ILE A 394 14.36 10.52 4.45
CA ILE A 394 14.61 11.95 4.18
C ILE A 394 15.09 12.17 2.74
N LEU A 395 15.99 11.32 2.24
CA LEU A 395 16.51 11.46 0.88
C LEU A 395 15.41 11.23 -0.17
N ASP A 396 14.55 10.23 0.02
CA ASP A 396 13.44 9.94 -0.88
C ASP A 396 12.45 11.10 -0.95
N VAL A 397 12.01 11.63 0.21
CA VAL A 397 11.03 12.74 0.23
C VAL A 397 11.64 14.07 -0.21
N ALA A 398 12.94 14.28 0.01
CA ALA A 398 13.65 15.45 -0.50
C ALA A 398 13.81 15.38 -2.03
N ALA A 399 14.16 14.20 -2.57
CA ALA A 399 14.24 13.97 -4.01
C ALA A 399 12.88 14.18 -4.69
N MET A 400 11.79 13.76 -4.04
CA MET A 400 10.42 14.04 -4.51
C MET A 400 10.17 15.54 -4.71
N ALA A 401 10.67 16.39 -3.82
CA ALA A 401 10.60 17.85 -3.93
C ALA A 401 11.68 18.46 -4.84
N GLY A 402 12.51 17.64 -5.49
CA GLY A 402 13.57 18.03 -6.43
C GLY A 402 14.95 18.28 -5.82
N PHE A 403 15.19 17.85 -4.57
CA PHE A 403 16.49 17.89 -3.90
C PHE A 403 17.16 16.52 -3.91
N ASP A 404 17.72 16.13 -5.05
CA ASP A 404 18.24 14.79 -5.36
C ASP A 404 19.78 14.69 -5.29
N ARG A 405 20.47 15.75 -4.85
CA ARG A 405 21.93 15.74 -4.60
C ARG A 405 22.21 15.68 -3.11
N PRO A 406 22.29 14.48 -2.49
CA PRO A 406 22.40 14.36 -1.05
C PRO A 406 23.83 14.49 -0.52
N LYS A 407 23.95 15.12 0.65
CA LYS A 407 25.13 15.10 1.51
C LYS A 407 24.70 14.81 2.94
N VAL A 408 25.11 13.66 3.47
CA VAL A 408 24.77 13.25 4.84
C VAL A 408 25.98 13.48 5.75
N VAL A 409 25.74 14.13 6.88
CA VAL A 409 26.68 14.28 7.99
C VAL A 409 26.04 13.66 9.22
N SER A 410 26.72 12.67 9.80
CA SER A 410 26.13 11.85 10.87
C SER A 410 27.09 11.69 12.05
N ALA A 411 26.57 11.95 13.26
CA ALA A 411 27.25 11.63 14.52
C ALA A 411 26.58 10.42 15.20
N THR A 412 27.11 9.23 14.96
CA THR A 412 26.59 7.97 15.55
C THR A 412 27.39 7.50 16.76
N GLY A 413 26.76 6.70 17.62
CA GLY A 413 27.45 6.05 18.75
C GLY A 413 27.83 7.04 19.87
N LEU A 414 27.10 8.14 20.00
CA LEU A 414 27.39 9.20 20.95
C LEU A 414 27.35 8.77 22.42
N VAL A 415 26.69 7.64 22.75
CA VAL A 415 26.68 7.07 24.10
C VAL A 415 28.05 6.48 24.47
N SER A 416 28.76 5.92 23.50
CA SER A 416 30.00 5.15 23.73
C SER A 416 31.27 5.92 23.36
N ARG A 417 31.14 7.17 22.87
CA ARG A 417 32.24 8.01 22.39
C ARG A 417 32.48 9.19 23.33
N ASP A 418 33.69 9.74 23.30
CA ASP A 418 33.93 11.06 23.89
C ASP A 418 33.09 12.10 23.16
N ARG A 419 32.16 12.72 23.90
CA ARG A 419 31.13 13.59 23.32
C ARG A 419 31.72 14.88 22.76
N VAL A 420 32.77 15.41 23.38
CA VAL A 420 33.44 16.64 22.93
C VAL A 420 34.10 16.41 21.58
N THR A 421 34.93 15.37 21.48
CA THR A 421 35.59 15.00 20.22
C THR A 421 34.57 14.66 19.13
N ALA A 422 33.50 13.94 19.48
CA ALA A 422 32.45 13.60 18.51
C ALA A 422 31.72 14.83 17.96
N ILE A 423 31.43 15.82 18.82
CA ILE A 423 30.83 17.10 18.40
C ILE A 423 31.81 17.88 17.51
N GLU A 424 33.09 17.95 17.86
CA GLU A 424 34.09 18.66 17.06
C GLU A 424 34.24 18.05 15.66
N VAL A 425 34.33 16.72 15.56
CA VAL A 425 34.37 16.02 14.27
C VAL A 425 33.11 16.29 13.46
N PHE A 426 31.94 16.15 14.08
CA PHE A 426 30.65 16.41 13.43
C PHE A 426 30.56 17.86 12.93
N ARG A 427 30.99 18.82 13.74
CA ARG A 427 31.02 20.24 13.41
C ARG A 427 31.92 20.53 12.21
N ASN A 428 33.11 19.95 12.17
CA ASN A 428 34.04 20.13 11.06
C ASN A 428 33.50 19.49 9.77
N GLN A 429 32.81 18.35 9.85
CA GLN A 429 32.14 17.73 8.71
C GLN A 429 30.95 18.54 8.21
N ALA A 430 30.17 19.14 9.13
CA ALA A 430 29.05 20.02 8.79
C ALA A 430 29.52 21.32 8.14
N GLU A 431 30.62 21.89 8.63
CA GLU A 431 31.30 23.04 8.00
C GLU A 431 31.70 22.72 6.55
N ALA A 432 32.37 21.59 6.31
CA ALA A 432 32.74 21.17 4.96
C ALA A 432 31.52 20.88 4.06
N ALA A 433 30.39 20.46 4.63
CA ALA A 433 29.16 20.24 3.88
C ALA A 433 28.51 21.55 3.37
N ALA A 434 28.90 22.72 3.88
CA ALA A 434 28.42 24.01 3.38
C ALA A 434 28.77 24.22 1.89
N GLU A 435 29.91 23.71 1.42
CA GLU A 435 30.31 23.77 0.02
C GLU A 435 29.33 23.02 -0.90
N HIS A 436 28.63 22.00 -0.38
CA HIS A 436 27.63 21.25 -1.14
C HIS A 436 26.39 22.08 -1.48
N LEU A 437 26.12 23.14 -0.71
CA LEU A 437 25.02 24.09 -0.95
C LEU A 437 25.41 25.18 -1.96
N SER A 438 26.63 25.14 -2.48
CA SER A 438 27.08 26.00 -3.56
C SER A 438 26.74 25.39 -4.91
N LEU A 439 26.06 26.17 -5.74
CA LEU A 439 26.02 25.92 -7.17
C LEU A 439 27.18 26.72 -7.76
N GLN A 440 28.19 26.06 -8.34
CA GLN A 440 29.13 26.78 -9.19
C GLN A 440 28.37 27.35 -10.40
N PRO A 441 28.55 28.64 -10.74
CA PRO A 441 28.15 29.14 -12.04
C PRO A 441 29.12 28.60 -13.10
N GLY A 442 28.70 27.58 -13.83
CA GLY A 442 29.40 27.09 -15.02
C GLY A 442 30.31 25.90 -14.78
N THR A 443 29.75 24.69 -14.89
CA THR A 443 30.33 23.49 -15.52
C THR A 443 29.36 22.32 -15.34
N ASP A 444 28.10 22.54 -15.68
CA ASP A 444 27.37 21.53 -16.44
C ASP A 444 26.84 22.30 -17.64
N ARG A 445 27.56 22.18 -18.76
CA ARG A 445 26.81 22.04 -20.01
C ARG A 445 25.78 20.99 -19.68
N SER A 446 24.51 21.29 -19.96
CA SER A 446 23.53 20.31 -20.42
C SER A 446 24.22 19.01 -20.82
N THR A 447 24.40 18.11 -19.85
CA THR A 447 24.19 16.71 -20.08
C THR A 447 22.73 16.51 -19.70
N LYS A 448 21.84 17.19 -20.43
CA LYS A 448 20.71 16.43 -20.96
C LYS A 448 21.36 15.19 -21.55
N SER A 449 21.03 14.04 -20.98
CA SER A 449 21.29 12.81 -21.71
C SER A 449 20.76 13.03 -23.14
N LEU A 450 21.46 12.57 -24.17
CA LEU A 450 20.99 12.67 -25.55
C LEU A 450 19.56 12.11 -25.72
N ASP A 451 19.07 11.35 -24.74
CA ASP A 451 17.72 10.80 -24.68
C ASP A 451 16.65 11.83 -24.21
N GLU A 452 17.01 12.84 -23.41
CA GLU A 452 16.09 13.89 -22.92
C GLU A 452 15.87 15.04 -23.91
N GLU A 453 16.82 15.29 -24.83
CA GLU A 453 16.67 16.35 -25.84
C GLU A 453 15.88 15.87 -27.07
N ILE A 454 15.85 14.55 -27.32
CA ILE A 454 15.00 13.92 -28.34
C ILE A 454 13.52 13.83 -27.88
N SER A 455 13.27 13.89 -26.57
CA SER A 455 11.93 13.68 -25.96
C SER A 455 10.89 14.78 -26.28
N SER A 456 11.29 16.00 -26.66
CA SER A 456 10.35 17.13 -26.65
C SER A 456 9.71 17.54 -27.99
N ALA A 457 9.74 16.74 -29.07
CA ALA A 457 9.22 17.23 -30.36
C ALA A 457 8.56 16.23 -31.34
N CYS A 458 8.24 14.98 -30.94
CA CYS A 458 7.50 14.08 -31.84
C CYS A 458 6.23 13.52 -31.20
N GLY A 459 5.08 14.10 -31.59
CA GLY A 459 3.75 13.62 -31.17
C GLY A 459 3.39 12.28 -31.80
N TYR A 460 2.36 11.59 -31.28
CA TYR A 460 1.94 10.28 -31.83
C TYR A 460 1.51 10.35 -33.32
N GLU A 461 0.98 11.48 -33.77
CA GLU A 461 0.57 11.69 -35.18
C GLU A 461 1.77 11.81 -36.13
N GLU A 462 2.84 12.47 -35.67
CA GLU A 462 4.09 12.64 -36.41
C GLU A 462 4.86 11.31 -36.47
N LEU A 463 4.91 10.58 -35.35
CA LEU A 463 5.49 9.23 -35.31
C LEU A 463 4.74 8.29 -36.27
N ARG A 464 3.40 8.29 -36.24
CA ARG A 464 2.60 7.46 -37.16
C ARG A 464 2.91 7.78 -38.62
N SER A 465 2.94 9.06 -38.97
CA SER A 465 3.26 9.51 -40.34
C SER A 465 4.66 9.05 -40.78
N TRP A 466 5.64 9.08 -39.86
CA TRP A 466 6.99 8.58 -40.11
C TRP A 466 7.04 7.05 -40.28
N LEU A 467 6.36 6.30 -39.42
CA LEU A 467 6.27 4.84 -39.52
C LEU A 467 5.56 4.39 -40.82
N GLU A 468 4.53 5.12 -41.25
CA GLU A 468 3.85 4.91 -42.53
C GLU A 468 4.80 5.20 -43.72
N SER A 469 5.64 6.22 -43.62
CA SER A 469 6.60 6.60 -44.67
C SER A 469 7.77 5.62 -44.85
N THR A 470 8.19 4.97 -43.77
CA THR A 470 9.31 4.02 -43.76
C THR A 470 8.90 2.62 -44.20
N GLY A 471 7.64 2.25 -43.97
CA GLY A 471 7.03 1.02 -44.46
C GLY A 471 7.57 -0.27 -43.83
N GLY A 472 6.86 -1.36 -44.10
CA GLY A 472 7.20 -2.70 -43.59
C GLY A 472 6.53 -3.08 -42.26
N LEU A 473 5.63 -2.25 -41.75
CA LEU A 473 4.71 -2.59 -40.66
C LEU A 473 3.32 -2.90 -41.22
N SER A 474 2.59 -3.81 -40.57
CA SER A 474 1.19 -4.08 -40.89
C SER A 474 0.29 -2.87 -40.58
N SER A 475 -0.86 -2.78 -41.26
CA SER A 475 -1.89 -1.76 -40.94
C SER A 475 -2.38 -1.90 -39.51
N ASP A 476 -2.52 -3.14 -39.04
CA ASP A 476 -3.04 -3.47 -37.72
C ASP A 476 -2.04 -3.03 -36.63
N CYS A 477 -0.73 -3.16 -36.89
CA CYS A 477 0.30 -2.62 -36.01
C CYS A 477 0.22 -1.09 -35.88
N LEU A 478 0.10 -0.36 -37.00
CA LEU A 478 0.00 1.09 -36.98
C LEU A 478 -1.25 1.57 -36.23
N ASP A 479 -2.37 0.90 -36.43
CA ASP A 479 -3.63 1.20 -35.74
C ASP A 479 -3.57 0.87 -34.24
N SER A 480 -2.88 -0.21 -33.85
CA SER A 480 -2.60 -0.53 -32.44
C SER A 480 -1.72 0.54 -31.77
N LEU A 481 -0.67 1.01 -32.45
CA LEU A 481 0.21 2.06 -31.93
C LEU A 481 -0.51 3.40 -31.78
N GLU A 482 -1.39 3.76 -32.72
CA GLU A 482 -2.21 4.97 -32.62
C GLU A 482 -3.25 4.86 -31.50
N ALA A 483 -3.92 3.70 -31.38
CA ALA A 483 -4.89 3.44 -30.31
C ALA A 483 -4.23 3.54 -28.91
N ALA A 484 -2.98 3.08 -28.80
CA ALA A 484 -2.16 3.20 -27.61
C ALA A 484 -1.51 4.59 -27.42
N ARG A 485 -1.64 5.50 -28.40
CA ARG A 485 -1.05 6.85 -28.42
C ARG A 485 0.46 6.85 -28.16
N VAL A 486 1.17 5.92 -28.77
CA VAL A 486 2.63 5.84 -28.65
C VAL A 486 3.26 7.10 -29.26
N SER A 487 3.89 7.93 -28.43
CA SER A 487 4.67 9.10 -28.86
C SER A 487 6.08 8.69 -29.30
N GLY A 488 6.83 9.59 -29.95
CA GLY A 488 8.23 9.32 -30.30
C GLY A 488 9.09 8.96 -29.07
N GLU A 489 8.80 9.54 -27.91
CA GLU A 489 9.47 9.21 -26.64
C GLU A 489 9.13 7.79 -26.15
N LEU A 490 7.84 7.43 -26.15
CA LEU A 490 7.39 6.08 -25.80
C LEU A 490 7.96 5.05 -26.79
N PHE A 491 7.99 5.39 -28.08
CA PHE A 491 8.59 4.55 -29.11
C PHE A 491 10.08 4.33 -28.87
N LEU A 492 10.84 5.34 -28.43
CA LEU A 492 12.28 5.21 -28.20
C LEU A 492 12.65 4.49 -26.89
N SER A 493 11.80 4.60 -25.88
CA SER A 493 12.00 4.03 -24.54
C SER A 493 11.38 2.63 -24.38
N ALA A 494 10.45 2.24 -25.24
CA ALA A 494 9.82 0.93 -25.21
C ALA A 494 10.83 -0.21 -25.35
N SER A 495 10.74 -1.15 -24.40
CA SER A 495 11.53 -2.37 -24.34
C SER A 495 10.91 -3.49 -25.18
N ASP A 496 11.69 -4.56 -25.38
CA ASP A 496 11.24 -5.80 -26.03
C ASP A 496 10.06 -6.48 -25.28
N HIS A 497 9.93 -6.22 -23.97
CA HIS A 497 8.80 -6.70 -23.19
C HIS A 497 7.53 -5.89 -23.50
N ASP A 498 7.65 -4.57 -23.63
CA ASP A 498 6.52 -3.67 -23.88
C ASP A 498 5.89 -3.94 -25.25
N TRP A 499 6.70 -4.29 -26.26
CA TRP A 499 6.19 -4.66 -27.59
C TRP A 499 5.46 -6.01 -27.62
N ARG A 500 5.69 -6.87 -26.64
CA ARG A 500 5.04 -8.18 -26.52
C ARG A 500 3.82 -8.17 -25.59
N ASP A 501 3.33 -6.99 -25.21
CA ASP A 501 2.11 -6.87 -24.44
C ASP A 501 0.91 -7.43 -25.24
N GLU A 502 0.12 -8.31 -24.61
CA GLU A 502 -1.08 -8.90 -25.21
C GLU A 502 -2.13 -7.83 -25.59
N GLU A 503 -2.13 -6.66 -24.95
CA GLU A 503 -3.02 -5.55 -25.25
C GLU A 503 -2.70 -4.84 -26.58
N LEU A 504 -1.43 -4.86 -27.03
CA LEU A 504 -1.02 -4.28 -28.32
C LEU A 504 -1.28 -5.23 -29.49
N GLY A 505 -1.34 -6.54 -29.23
CA GLY A 505 -1.70 -7.56 -30.22
C GLY A 505 -0.77 -7.63 -31.44
N LEU A 506 0.51 -7.26 -31.27
CA LEU A 506 1.48 -7.17 -32.36
C LEU A 506 2.00 -8.55 -32.77
N GLU A 507 2.19 -8.76 -34.07
CA GLU A 507 2.85 -9.97 -34.58
C GLU A 507 4.39 -9.87 -34.39
N GLU A 508 5.07 -11.01 -34.20
CA GLU A 508 6.53 -11.05 -34.03
C GLU A 508 7.31 -10.40 -35.20
N ALA A 509 6.74 -10.41 -36.41
CA ALA A 509 7.33 -9.74 -37.57
C ALA A 509 7.31 -8.20 -37.42
N ASP A 510 6.21 -7.65 -36.89
CA ASP A 510 6.07 -6.22 -36.64
C ASP A 510 6.94 -5.78 -35.47
N ILE A 511 7.04 -6.59 -34.40
CA ILE A 511 7.91 -6.31 -33.24
C ILE A 511 9.38 -6.21 -33.67
N ALA A 512 9.87 -7.19 -34.45
CA ALA A 512 11.24 -7.16 -34.96
C ALA A 512 11.49 -5.93 -35.84
N ARG A 513 10.50 -5.52 -36.64
CA ARG A 513 10.59 -4.33 -37.48
C ARG A 513 10.55 -3.03 -36.67
N LEU A 514 9.72 -2.93 -35.63
CA LEU A 514 9.68 -1.78 -34.73
C LEU A 514 11.03 -1.58 -34.05
N GLN A 515 11.71 -2.65 -33.63
CA GLN A 515 13.05 -2.58 -33.03
C GLN A 515 14.14 -2.10 -34.00
N GLU A 516 14.01 -2.44 -35.28
CA GLU A 516 14.90 -1.93 -36.32
C GLU A 516 14.63 -0.44 -36.57
N LEU A 517 13.35 -0.06 -36.67
CA LEU A 517 12.92 1.31 -36.86
C LEU A 517 13.27 2.20 -35.65
N GLN A 518 13.25 1.67 -34.42
CA GLN A 518 13.74 2.36 -33.22
C GLN A 518 15.21 2.78 -33.37
N LYS A 519 16.06 1.95 -33.99
CA LYS A 519 17.46 2.29 -34.22
C LYS A 519 17.61 3.36 -35.30
N LEU A 520 16.87 3.24 -36.39
CA LEU A 520 16.86 4.23 -37.47
C LEU A 520 16.32 5.59 -37.01
N PHE A 521 15.28 5.58 -36.18
CA PHE A 521 14.71 6.79 -35.58
C PHE A 521 15.73 7.49 -34.66
N ARG A 522 16.51 6.73 -33.89
CA ARG A 522 17.65 7.27 -33.10
C ARG A 522 18.77 7.85 -33.96
N GLU A 523 19.02 7.29 -35.14
CA GLU A 523 20.06 7.77 -36.06
C GLU A 523 19.63 9.06 -36.78
N GLN A 524 18.38 9.14 -37.26
CA GLN A 524 17.86 10.36 -37.88
C GLN A 524 17.75 11.52 -36.88
N ALA A 525 17.34 11.26 -35.64
CA ALA A 525 17.33 12.27 -34.59
C ALA A 525 18.73 12.80 -34.22
N ARG A 526 19.82 12.13 -34.64
CA ARG A 526 21.21 12.58 -34.45
C ARG A 526 21.77 13.38 -35.63
N GLU A 527 21.15 13.35 -36.81
CA GLU A 527 21.62 14.05 -38.02
C GLU A 527 20.97 15.43 -38.21
N GLU A 528 19.87 15.73 -37.51
CA GLU A 528 19.15 17.01 -37.58
C GLU A 528 19.63 18.06 -36.54
N ASP A 529 20.54 17.69 -35.63
CA ASP A 529 21.31 18.56 -34.72
C ASP A 529 22.74 18.83 -35.24
#